data_AF-A0A1L7RR32-F1
#
_entry.id   AF-A0A1L7RR32-F1
#
_cell.length_a   1.000
_cell.length_b   1.000
_cell.length_c   1.000
_cell.angle_alpha   90.00
_cell.angle_beta   90.00
_cell.angle_gamma   90.00
#
_symmetry.space_group_name_H-M   'P 1'
#
loop_
_entity.id
_entity.type
_entity.pdbx_description
1 polymer ?
#
loop_
_entity_poly.entity_id
_entity_poly.type
_entity_poly.pdbx_seq_one_letter_code
_entity_poly.pdbx_strand_id
1 'polypeptide(L)'
;MSSAPTPALSRQPLTGVFATVPDPRHRRGVRHRLDTVLALAAVGVLAGCRTLLAIWEHARDLTPGQLRDLGLPQGRGVPSESTIRRALAGLDADDFDTRVAS
;
A
#
# COMPACT_ATOMS: atom_id res chain seq x y z
N MET A 1 -24.07 20.50 -19.61
CA MET A 1 -23.28 19.27 -19.80
C MET A 1 -23.50 18.41 -18.56
N SER A 2 -24.27 17.34 -18.69
CA SER A 2 -24.66 16.48 -17.59
C SER A 2 -23.51 15.49 -17.32
N SER A 3 -22.87 15.56 -16.15
CA SER A 3 -21.92 14.51 -15.74
C SER A 3 -22.70 13.22 -15.56
N ALA A 4 -22.41 12.21 -16.38
CA ALA A 4 -22.89 10.87 -16.15
C ALA A 4 -22.42 10.43 -14.75
N PRO A 5 -23.28 9.80 -13.93
CA PRO A 5 -22.82 9.12 -12.74
C PRO A 5 -21.91 8.00 -13.24
N THR A 6 -20.59 8.14 -13.01
CA THR A 6 -19.69 7.00 -13.09
C THR A 6 -20.36 5.89 -12.28
N PRO A 7 -20.68 4.72 -12.87
CA PRO A 7 -21.22 3.61 -12.11
C PRO A 7 -20.31 3.43 -10.91
N ALA A 8 -20.87 3.16 -9.74
CA ALA A 8 -20.09 2.90 -8.55
C ALA A 8 -19.20 1.70 -8.84
N LEU A 9 -18.00 1.96 -9.38
CA LEU A 9 -16.85 1.08 -9.32
C LEU A 9 -16.88 0.57 -7.89
N SER A 10 -16.89 -0.75 -7.72
CA SER A 10 -16.87 -1.38 -6.40
C SER A 10 -15.95 -0.55 -5.52
N ARG A 11 -16.48 0.13 -4.50
CA ARG A 11 -15.68 0.97 -3.59
C ARG A 11 -14.91 0.05 -2.65
N GLN A 12 -14.14 -0.87 -3.22
CA GLN A 12 -13.28 -1.74 -2.48
C GLN A 12 -12.08 -0.92 -2.04
N PRO A 13 -11.77 -0.87 -0.74
CA PRO A 13 -10.58 -0.19 -0.27
C PRO A 13 -9.34 -0.86 -0.86
N LEU A 14 -8.33 -0.06 -1.20
CA LEU A 14 -7.07 -0.51 -1.78
C LEU A 14 -6.36 -1.55 -0.89
N THR A 15 -6.43 -1.37 0.43
CA THR A 15 -5.97 -2.36 1.42
C THR A 15 -6.74 -3.68 1.36
N GLY A 16 -8.03 -3.64 0.99
CA GLY A 16 -8.85 -4.84 0.79
C GLY A 16 -8.44 -5.64 -0.44
N VAL A 17 -8.03 -4.98 -1.53
CA VAL A 17 -7.42 -5.66 -2.69
C VAL A 17 -6.10 -6.32 -2.29
N PHE A 18 -5.22 -5.58 -1.62
CA PHE A 18 -3.91 -6.08 -1.22
C PHE A 18 -3.92 -7.12 -0.10
N ALA A 19 -5.00 -7.22 0.67
CA ALA A 19 -5.15 -8.25 1.69
C ALA A 19 -5.18 -9.68 1.10
N THR A 20 -5.42 -9.83 -0.20
CA THR A 20 -5.38 -11.12 -0.89
C THR A 20 -3.95 -11.60 -1.20
N VAL A 21 -2.95 -10.71 -1.11
CA VAL A 21 -1.55 -11.00 -1.44
C VAL A 21 -0.87 -11.70 -0.23
N PRO A 22 -0.32 -12.91 -0.40
CA PRO A 22 0.39 -13.60 0.66
C PRO A 22 1.61 -12.82 1.12
N ASP A 23 1.84 -12.73 2.44
CA ASP A 23 3.04 -12.09 2.98
C ASP A 23 4.23 -13.07 2.94
N PRO A 24 5.26 -12.83 2.07
CA PRO A 24 6.41 -13.73 1.94
C PRO A 24 7.36 -13.61 3.15
N ARG A 25 7.15 -12.62 4.02
CA ARG A 25 8.05 -12.34 5.15
C ARG A 25 7.78 -13.30 6.30
N HIS A 26 8.85 -13.66 7.02
CA HIS A 26 8.73 -14.54 8.18
C HIS A 26 7.87 -13.90 9.30
N ARG A 27 6.85 -14.63 9.77
CA ARG A 27 5.82 -14.13 10.72
C ARG A 27 6.38 -13.43 11.96
N ARG A 28 7.48 -13.92 12.54
CA ARG A 28 8.10 -13.33 13.75
C ARG A 28 8.65 -11.90 13.54
N GLY A 29 8.83 -11.44 12.30
CA GLY A 29 9.39 -10.13 11.97
C GLY A 29 8.37 -9.08 11.48
N VAL A 30 7.09 -9.44 11.37
CA VAL A 30 6.09 -8.57 10.73
C VAL A 30 5.60 -7.49 11.69
N ARG A 31 6.14 -6.28 11.53
CA ARG A 31 5.72 -5.07 12.28
C ARG A 31 4.64 -4.26 11.57
N HIS A 32 4.58 -4.34 10.26
CA HIS A 32 3.63 -3.63 9.40
C HIS A 32 3.02 -4.66 8.47
N ARG A 33 1.68 -4.71 8.41
CA ARG A 33 0.98 -5.63 7.52
C ARG A 33 1.36 -5.34 6.07
N LEU A 34 1.41 -6.38 5.25
CA LEU A 34 1.86 -6.25 3.85
C LEU A 34 0.93 -5.34 3.05
N ASP A 35 -0.37 -5.49 3.21
CA ASP A 35 -1.40 -4.64 2.59
C ASP A 35 -1.20 -3.14 2.88
N THR A 36 -0.86 -2.76 4.11
CA THR A 36 -0.49 -1.38 4.46
C THR A 36 0.77 -0.91 3.74
N VAL A 37 1.80 -1.76 3.64
CA VAL A 37 3.06 -1.41 2.96
C VAL A 37 2.82 -1.23 1.46
N LEU A 38 2.05 -2.12 0.85
CA LEU A 38 1.64 -2.02 -0.56
C LEU A 38 0.79 -0.78 -0.81
N ALA A 39 -0.12 -0.43 0.11
CA ALA A 39 -0.94 0.77 0.01
C ALA A 39 -0.11 2.05 0.00
N LEU A 40 0.86 2.16 0.90
CA LEU A 40 1.79 3.30 0.93
C LEU A 40 2.66 3.36 -0.33
N ALA A 41 3.15 2.23 -0.82
CA ALA A 41 3.93 2.17 -2.05
C ALA A 41 3.10 2.61 -3.27
N ALA A 42 1.87 2.11 -3.41
CA ALA A 42 0.96 2.46 -4.49
C ALA A 42 0.63 3.97 -4.48
N VAL A 43 0.29 4.53 -3.31
CA VAL A 43 0.02 5.97 -3.19
C VAL A 43 1.26 6.81 -3.51
N GLY A 44 2.45 6.39 -3.07
CA GLY A 44 3.70 7.06 -3.45
C GLY A 44 3.95 7.04 -4.96
N VAL A 45 3.73 5.90 -5.63
CA VAL A 45 3.84 5.81 -7.10
C VAL A 45 2.82 6.73 -7.78
N LEU A 46 1.56 6.76 -7.32
CA LEU A 46 0.52 7.66 -7.83
C LEU A 46 0.86 9.14 -7.59
N ALA A 47 1.57 9.46 -6.51
CA ALA A 47 2.10 10.79 -6.23
C ALA A 47 3.36 11.15 -7.06
N GLY A 48 3.83 10.23 -7.93
CA GLY A 48 4.98 10.44 -8.80
C GLY A 48 6.33 10.13 -8.16
N CYS A 49 6.37 9.48 -6.99
CA CYS A 49 7.62 9.07 -6.36
C CYS A 49 8.34 8.03 -7.23
N ARG A 50 9.59 8.31 -7.60
CA ARG A 50 10.40 7.43 -8.48
C ARG A 50 11.40 6.55 -7.73
N THR A 51 11.50 6.71 -6.41
CA THR A 51 12.44 5.96 -5.56
C THR A 51 11.75 5.50 -4.28
N LEU A 52 12.26 4.43 -3.67
CA LEU A 52 11.75 3.93 -2.39
C LEU A 52 11.92 4.94 -1.26
N LEU A 53 12.99 5.74 -1.31
CA LEU A 53 13.21 6.85 -0.38
C LEU A 53 12.11 7.90 -0.53
N ALA A 54 11.79 8.32 -1.76
CA ALA A 54 10.73 9.29 -2.01
C ALA A 54 9.35 8.77 -1.58
N ILE A 55 9.08 7.46 -1.75
CA ILE A 55 7.85 6.83 -1.24
C ILE A 55 7.81 6.92 0.29
N TRP A 56 8.92 6.65 0.97
CA TRP A 56 9.00 6.76 2.42
C TRP A 56 8.83 8.21 2.90
N GLU A 57 9.46 9.19 2.25
CA GLU A 57 9.29 10.62 2.54
C GLU A 57 7.82 11.03 2.36
N HIS A 58 7.22 10.67 1.21
CA HIS A 58 5.82 10.91 0.95
C HIS A 58 4.90 10.31 2.03
N ALA A 59 5.16 9.07 2.45
CA ALA A 59 4.39 8.42 3.51
C ALA A 59 4.50 9.16 4.86
N ARG A 60 5.62 9.83 5.14
CA ARG A 60 5.79 10.64 6.36
C ARG A 60 5.00 11.95 6.32
N ASP A 61 4.76 12.47 5.14
CA ASP A 61 4.01 13.71 4.92
C ASP A 61 2.49 13.49 4.93
N LEU A 62 2.04 12.23 4.92
CA LEU A 62 0.62 11.90 5.04
C LEU A 62 0.06 12.25 6.41
N THR A 63 -1.15 12.78 6.41
CA THR A 63 -1.90 13.06 7.65
C THR A 63 -2.28 11.78 8.37
N PRO A 64 -2.52 11.82 9.70
CA PRO A 64 -3.00 10.65 10.44
C PRO A 64 -4.29 10.03 9.90
N GLY A 65 -5.17 10.84 9.28
CA GLY A 65 -6.40 10.35 8.64
C GLY A 65 -6.08 9.51 7.40
N GLN A 66 -5.25 10.04 6.49
CA GLN A 66 -4.80 9.33 5.29
C GLN A 66 -4.07 8.03 5.64
N LEU A 67 -3.22 8.06 6.68
CA LEU A 67 -2.52 6.86 7.16
C LEU A 67 -3.50 5.79 7.67
N ARG A 68 -4.58 6.18 8.38
CA ARG A 68 -5.63 5.24 8.79
C ARG A 68 -6.36 4.64 7.59
N ASP A 69 -6.67 5.44 6.58
CA ASP A 69 -7.36 4.97 5.37
C ASP A 69 -6.50 3.95 4.59
N LEU A 70 -5.17 4.07 4.68
CA LEU A 70 -4.21 3.10 4.16
C LEU A 70 -3.91 1.92 5.10
N GLY A 71 -4.66 1.80 6.19
CA GLY A 71 -4.58 0.68 7.13
C GLY A 71 -3.45 0.77 8.16
N LEU A 72 -2.80 1.94 8.33
CA LEU A 72 -1.84 2.17 9.39
C LEU A 72 -2.56 2.59 10.68
N PRO A 73 -2.48 1.81 11.78
CA PRO A 73 -3.13 2.16 13.04
C PRO A 73 -2.58 3.45 13.66
N GLN A 74 -3.41 4.16 14.41
CA GLN A 74 -2.97 5.32 15.18
C GLN A 74 -1.84 4.95 16.16
N GLY A 75 -0.88 5.86 16.32
CA GLY A 75 0.29 5.64 17.18
C GLY A 75 1.34 4.68 16.59
N ARG A 76 1.09 4.09 15.41
CA ARG A 76 2.11 3.32 14.68
C ARG A 76 2.88 4.26 13.76
N GLY A 77 4.21 4.24 13.86
CA GLY A 77 5.06 4.94 12.89
C GLY A 77 4.94 4.32 11.49
N VAL A 78 5.25 5.10 10.47
CA VAL A 78 5.34 4.59 9.09
C VAL A 78 6.44 3.54 8.98
N PRO A 79 6.30 2.51 8.11
CA PRO A 79 7.38 1.57 7.85
C PRO A 79 8.62 2.32 7.34
N SER A 80 9.82 1.92 7.77
CA SER A 80 11.05 2.47 7.23
C SER A 80 11.16 2.19 5.72
N GLU A 81 11.93 3.00 5.00
CA GLU A 81 12.31 2.71 3.60
C GLU A 81 12.83 1.27 3.45
N SER A 82 13.71 0.83 4.35
CA SER A 82 14.24 -0.54 4.35
C SER A 82 13.19 -1.63 4.59
N THR A 83 12.08 -1.30 5.24
CA THR A 83 10.93 -2.19 5.41
C THR A 83 10.11 -2.26 4.12
N ILE A 84 9.89 -1.12 3.46
CA ILE A 84 9.21 -1.04 2.16
C ILE A 84 10.02 -1.83 1.12
N ARG A 85 11.32 -1.57 1.00
CA ARG A 85 12.22 -2.27 0.09
C ARG A 85 12.18 -3.79 0.26
N ARG A 86 12.35 -4.28 1.49
CA ARG A 86 12.37 -5.72 1.77
C ARG A 86 11.01 -6.39 1.54
N ALA A 87 9.91 -5.69 1.81
CA ALA A 87 8.59 -6.21 1.53
C ALA A 87 8.39 -6.37 0.02
N LEU A 88 8.67 -5.32 -0.77
CA LEU A 88 8.49 -5.34 -2.21
C LEU A 88 9.44 -6.34 -2.91
N ALA A 89 10.71 -6.39 -2.50
CA ALA A 89 11.70 -7.30 -3.06
C ALA A 89 11.42 -8.79 -2.78
N GLY A 90 10.57 -9.10 -1.80
CA GLY A 90 10.21 -10.47 -1.47
C GLY A 90 8.96 -10.98 -2.20
N LEU A 91 8.27 -10.13 -2.97
CA LEU A 91 7.03 -10.50 -3.66
C LEU A 91 7.34 -11.29 -4.93
N ASP A 92 6.48 -12.26 -5.19
CA ASP A 92 6.31 -12.82 -6.53
C ASP A 92 5.48 -11.83 -7.35
N ALA A 93 6.09 -11.26 -8.39
CA ALA A 93 5.47 -10.23 -9.22
C ALA A 93 4.30 -10.79 -10.05
N ASP A 94 4.41 -12.02 -10.54
CA ASP A 94 3.39 -12.63 -11.40
C ASP A 94 2.14 -13.00 -10.58
N ASP A 95 2.32 -13.56 -9.38
CA ASP A 95 1.21 -13.82 -8.44
C ASP A 95 0.57 -12.51 -7.95
N PHE A 96 1.39 -11.48 -7.69
CA PHE A 96 0.87 -10.17 -7.31
C PHE A 96 -0.02 -9.58 -8.41
N ASP A 97 0.47 -9.52 -9.65
CA ASP A 97 -0.26 -8.97 -10.79
C ASP A 97 -1.56 -9.75 -11.05
N THR A 98 -1.51 -11.08 -10.95
CA THR A 98 -2.70 -11.94 -11.10
C THR A 98 -3.79 -11.61 -10.07
N ARG A 99 -3.42 -11.34 -8.81
CA ARG A 99 -4.38 -11.06 -7.73
C ARG A 99 -4.95 -9.65 -7.76
N VAL A 100 -4.21 -8.67 -8.27
CA VAL A 100 -4.68 -7.27 -8.34
C VAL A 100 -5.47 -6.98 -9.61
N ALA A 101 -5.31 -7.82 -10.64
CA ALA A 101 -6.05 -7.72 -11.90
C ALA A 101 -7.45 -8.38 -11.87
N SER A 102 -7.75 -9.17 -10.84
CA SER A 102 -9.04 -9.87 -10.65
C SER A 102 -10.10 -9.02 -9.96
#